data_AF-A0A0V8E4H6-F1
#
_entry.id   AF-A0A0V8E4H6-F1
#
_cell.length_a   1.000
_cell.length_b   1.000
_cell.length_c   1.000
_cell.angle_alpha   90.00
_cell.angle_beta   90.00
_cell.angle_gamma   90.00
#
_symmetry.space_group_name_H-M   'P 1'
#
loop_
_entity.id
_entity.type
_entity.pdbx_description
1 polymer ?
#
loop_
_entity_poly.entity_id
_entity_poly.type
_entity_poly.pdbx_seq_one_letter_code
_entity_poly.pdbx_strand_id
1 'polypeptide(L)'
;MTELEKQREAWERLENNLKEVLSIPWEEFDHIDSARIPKALDFIHVLHRDEFEYPYLSVKTAEGKIRIKRPTFHINNGLNHFSLFYGRTKANKDETETSISEESNVPRYVHAIMDYLAGTIAIYKECFYLINDDELVLLSQMKLSERYRLSNRSTFDVSAVEEILLFIHEHLQLEPIKAIKTAVIACNDFQMDLHTQDIRVDTQPSEKECYFKRYECNYNDVMKIVATYSNYLDMVIDDKDSLHNASLQPIYTMLVACREGTKAKFFVSKSAERTGKGLRHKVISAPFITKDILLDNLGGGGFEALNAWAQLDGGEFLLATEQGDITGKAMERALKVIATEDTHQARQTGGNTNNVNLTGVLSIDSNAKILLDEGMNSRAVNIAFRNRPAQESDNEREQIFSEYWEAFTIQTATSTSRTAKISAGVASLVHSFLYWKSEKFKFNFKIVEMNNLLDNSMLDDVQERILEIYTQGNPIIYFEHFPDILPLLAETYAGAGKKDKRNKALEFIGFKQVNKRVINNDGSGYTSKKAFVIRNSKRVRQITTAYLENKMRDNQL
;
A
#
# COMPACT_ATOMS: atom_id res chain seq x y z
N MET A 1 1.51 -42.91 -8.19
CA MET A 1 0.81 -42.16 -9.23
C MET A 1 1.84 -41.45 -10.09
N THR A 2 1.89 -41.75 -11.37
CA THR A 2 2.80 -41.12 -12.34
C THR A 2 2.36 -39.67 -12.63
N GLU A 3 3.25 -38.83 -13.12
CA GLU A 3 2.94 -37.44 -13.51
C GLU A 3 1.80 -37.36 -14.53
N LEU A 4 1.75 -38.33 -15.45
CA LEU A 4 0.70 -38.44 -16.46
C LEU A 4 -0.66 -38.83 -15.88
N GLU A 5 -0.70 -39.63 -14.82
CA GLU A 5 -1.94 -39.97 -14.12
C GLU A 5 -2.52 -38.74 -13.41
N LYS A 6 -1.69 -37.95 -12.71
CA LYS A 6 -2.12 -36.68 -12.10
C LYS A 6 -2.68 -35.70 -13.13
N GLN A 7 -2.00 -35.59 -14.27
CA GLN A 7 -2.44 -34.69 -15.35
C GLN A 7 -3.76 -35.15 -15.99
N ARG A 8 -4.03 -36.46 -16.07
CA ARG A 8 -5.32 -37.01 -16.52
C ARG A 8 -6.45 -36.70 -15.54
N GLU A 9 -6.23 -36.91 -14.25
CA GLU A 9 -7.21 -36.54 -13.22
C GLU A 9 -7.53 -35.04 -13.27
N ALA A 10 -6.53 -34.20 -13.54
CA ALA A 10 -6.74 -32.76 -13.72
C ALA A 10 -7.61 -32.44 -14.95
N TRP A 11 -7.38 -33.10 -16.09
CA TRP A 11 -8.21 -32.92 -17.29
C TRP A 11 -9.67 -33.35 -17.04
N GLU A 12 -9.88 -34.51 -16.42
CA GLU A 12 -11.22 -35.01 -16.08
C GLU A 12 -11.93 -34.07 -15.10
N ARG A 13 -11.22 -33.53 -14.11
CA ARG A 13 -11.77 -32.51 -13.20
C ARG A 13 -12.23 -31.26 -13.96
N LEU A 14 -11.42 -30.74 -14.87
CA LEU A 14 -11.80 -29.55 -15.66
C LEU A 14 -13.02 -29.81 -16.54
N GLU A 15 -13.10 -30.99 -17.18
CA GLU A 15 -14.27 -31.39 -17.97
C GLU A 15 -15.54 -31.50 -17.14
N ASN A 16 -15.44 -32.09 -15.95
CA ASN A 16 -16.57 -32.20 -15.02
C ASN A 16 -17.03 -30.82 -14.56
N ASN A 17 -16.09 -29.94 -14.17
CA ASN A 17 -16.39 -28.56 -13.81
C ASN A 17 -17.10 -27.83 -14.97
N LEU A 18 -16.62 -27.98 -16.21
CA LEU A 18 -17.26 -27.38 -17.39
C LEU A 18 -18.69 -27.89 -17.60
N LYS A 19 -18.93 -29.20 -17.45
CA LYS A 19 -20.27 -29.80 -17.54
C LYS A 19 -21.20 -29.28 -16.46
N GLU A 20 -20.73 -29.17 -15.22
CA GLU A 20 -21.50 -28.64 -14.10
C GLU A 20 -21.87 -27.16 -14.33
N VAL A 21 -20.92 -26.33 -14.79
CA VAL A 21 -21.20 -24.93 -15.16
C VAL A 21 -22.24 -24.81 -16.25
N LEU A 22 -22.26 -25.70 -17.24
CA LEU A 22 -23.28 -25.67 -18.29
C LEU A 22 -24.69 -25.94 -17.75
N SER A 23 -24.81 -26.61 -16.59
CA SER A 23 -26.07 -27.01 -15.97
C SER A 23 -26.62 -26.07 -14.90
N ILE A 24 -25.89 -25.01 -14.52
CA ILE A 24 -26.37 -24.05 -13.51
C ILE A 24 -27.57 -23.24 -14.07
N PRO A 25 -28.44 -22.68 -13.21
CA PRO A 25 -29.65 -21.98 -13.64
C PRO A 25 -29.32 -20.59 -14.20
N TRP A 26 -28.75 -20.51 -15.40
CA TRP A 26 -28.35 -19.27 -16.05
C TRP A 26 -29.49 -18.27 -16.27
N GLU A 27 -30.74 -18.71 -16.22
CA GLU A 27 -31.94 -17.87 -16.19
C GLU A 27 -32.09 -17.03 -14.93
N GLU A 28 -31.44 -17.41 -13.82
CA GLU A 28 -31.43 -16.67 -12.56
C GLU A 28 -30.31 -15.61 -12.51
N PHE A 29 -29.36 -15.65 -13.45
CA PHE A 29 -28.32 -14.64 -13.57
C PHE A 29 -28.89 -13.34 -14.15
N ASP A 30 -28.87 -12.26 -13.36
CA ASP A 30 -29.47 -10.95 -13.70
C ASP A 30 -28.66 -10.18 -14.75
N HIS A 31 -28.66 -10.68 -15.98
CA HIS A 31 -28.05 -10.01 -17.14
C HIS A 31 -28.82 -10.32 -18.43
N ILE A 32 -29.07 -9.30 -19.25
CA ILE A 32 -29.90 -9.41 -20.46
C ILE A 32 -29.39 -10.45 -21.47
N ASP A 33 -28.08 -10.68 -21.47
CA ASP A 33 -27.39 -11.62 -22.36
C ASP A 33 -26.95 -12.93 -21.67
N SER A 34 -27.52 -13.27 -20.50
CA SER A 34 -27.14 -14.46 -19.70
C SER A 34 -27.14 -15.76 -20.51
N ALA A 35 -28.15 -15.98 -21.36
CA ALA A 35 -28.27 -17.15 -22.24
C ALA A 35 -27.14 -17.31 -23.28
N ARG A 36 -26.29 -16.30 -23.48
CA ARG A 36 -25.08 -16.41 -24.34
C ARG A 36 -23.92 -17.11 -23.65
N ILE A 37 -23.86 -17.07 -22.32
CA ILE A 37 -22.74 -17.61 -21.54
C ILE A 37 -22.64 -19.13 -21.69
N PRO A 38 -23.67 -19.95 -21.37
CA PRO A 38 -23.59 -21.39 -21.53
C PRO A 38 -23.37 -21.80 -22.99
N LYS A 39 -23.96 -21.06 -23.96
CA LYS A 39 -23.74 -21.31 -25.39
C LYS A 39 -22.29 -21.11 -25.83
N ALA A 40 -21.59 -20.13 -25.25
CA ALA A 40 -20.18 -19.92 -25.55
C ALA A 40 -19.31 -21.00 -24.87
N LEU A 41 -19.65 -21.41 -23.64
CA LEU A 41 -18.93 -22.47 -22.93
C LEU A 41 -19.09 -23.84 -23.60
N ASP A 42 -20.23 -24.12 -24.23
CA ASP A 42 -20.49 -25.34 -25.00
C ASP A 42 -19.52 -25.54 -26.19
N PHE A 43 -18.85 -24.47 -26.64
CA PHE A 43 -17.84 -24.56 -27.69
C PHE A 43 -16.45 -24.94 -27.16
N ILE A 44 -16.27 -25.08 -25.83
CA ILE A 44 -14.99 -25.46 -25.24
C ILE A 44 -14.82 -26.98 -25.21
N HIS A 45 -13.68 -27.44 -25.70
CA HIS A 45 -13.25 -28.84 -25.64
C HIS A 45 -11.92 -28.93 -24.90
N VAL A 46 -11.87 -29.74 -23.84
CA VAL A 46 -10.63 -30.04 -23.10
C VAL A 46 -9.88 -31.15 -23.83
N LEU A 47 -8.58 -30.95 -24.05
CA LEU A 47 -7.78 -31.86 -24.88
C LEU A 47 -6.92 -32.78 -24.02
N HIS A 48 -7.14 -34.09 -24.12
CA HIS A 48 -6.36 -35.11 -23.42
C HIS A 48 -5.20 -35.60 -24.32
N ARG A 49 -3.96 -35.22 -23.98
CA ARG A 49 -2.67 -35.46 -24.67
C ARG A 49 -2.38 -34.66 -25.95
N ASP A 50 -1.17 -34.10 -25.99
CA ASP A 50 -0.56 -33.35 -27.10
C ASP A 50 0.47 -34.21 -27.89
N GLU A 51 0.16 -35.47 -28.25
CA GLU A 51 0.99 -36.16 -29.25
C GLU A 51 0.67 -35.56 -30.63
N PHE A 52 1.49 -34.59 -31.04
CA PHE A 52 1.39 -33.91 -32.33
C PHE A 52 1.71 -34.84 -33.49
N GLU A 53 0.68 -35.35 -34.18
CA GLU A 53 0.80 -35.79 -35.57
C GLU A 53 0.31 -34.67 -36.50
N TYR A 54 1.21 -34.10 -37.29
CA TYR A 54 0.86 -33.07 -38.27
C TYR A 54 -0.03 -33.65 -39.38
N PRO A 55 -1.08 -32.96 -39.89
CA PRO A 55 -1.57 -31.60 -39.57
C PRO A 55 -2.81 -31.56 -38.65
N TYR A 56 -3.21 -32.68 -38.04
CA TYR A 56 -4.39 -32.79 -37.20
C TYR A 56 -4.09 -33.61 -35.93
N LEU A 57 -4.39 -33.06 -34.77
CA LEU A 57 -4.36 -33.79 -33.50
C LEU A 57 -5.57 -34.72 -33.44
N SER A 58 -5.33 -36.03 -33.31
CA SER A 58 -6.36 -37.01 -32.97
C SER A 58 -6.51 -37.04 -31.45
N VAL A 59 -7.45 -36.28 -30.91
CA VAL A 59 -7.67 -36.15 -29.47
C VAL A 59 -8.79 -37.11 -29.05
N LYS A 60 -8.58 -37.85 -27.95
CA LYS A 60 -9.69 -38.55 -27.30
C LYS A 60 -10.37 -37.57 -26.34
N THR A 61 -11.66 -37.35 -26.53
CA THR A 61 -12.54 -36.72 -25.53
C THR A 61 -13.45 -37.78 -24.91
N ALA A 62 -14.21 -37.42 -23.89
CA ALA A 62 -15.24 -38.29 -23.31
C ALA A 62 -16.29 -38.79 -24.33
N GLU A 63 -16.42 -38.11 -25.48
CA GLU A 63 -17.42 -38.39 -26.53
C GLU A 63 -16.87 -39.15 -27.74
N GLY A 64 -15.55 -39.38 -27.81
CA GLY A 64 -14.93 -40.15 -28.89
C GLY A 64 -13.58 -39.61 -29.36
N LYS A 65 -13.11 -40.07 -30.53
CA LYS A 65 -11.93 -39.51 -31.20
C LYS A 65 -12.34 -38.31 -32.05
N ILE A 66 -11.66 -37.20 -31.85
CA ILE A 66 -11.91 -35.93 -32.55
C ILE A 66 -10.63 -35.49 -33.26
N ARG A 67 -10.75 -35.06 -34.51
CA ARG A 67 -9.66 -34.39 -35.25
C ARG A 67 -9.76 -32.88 -35.11
N ILE A 68 -8.71 -32.25 -34.57
CA ILE A 68 -8.59 -30.79 -34.47
C ILE A 68 -7.28 -30.29 -35.11
N LYS A 69 -7.24 -29.05 -35.58
CA LYS A 69 -6.02 -28.48 -36.18
C LYS A 69 -4.97 -28.14 -35.13
N ARG A 70 -5.31 -27.30 -34.14
CA ARG A 70 -4.45 -26.84 -33.04
C ARG A 70 -5.31 -26.37 -31.85
N PRO A 71 -4.81 -26.43 -30.61
CA PRO A 71 -5.47 -25.78 -29.47
C PRO A 71 -5.68 -24.30 -29.73
N THR A 72 -6.81 -23.75 -29.27
CA THR A 72 -7.14 -22.33 -29.40
C THR A 72 -6.44 -21.51 -28.31
N PHE A 73 -6.34 -22.02 -27.08
CA PHE A 73 -5.56 -21.41 -26.01
C PHE A 73 -5.16 -22.43 -24.93
N HIS A 74 -4.23 -22.04 -24.07
CA HIS A 74 -3.70 -22.87 -22.99
C HIS A 74 -3.95 -22.23 -21.63
N ILE A 75 -4.09 -23.06 -20.60
CA ILE A 75 -4.18 -22.64 -19.21
C ILE A 75 -3.07 -23.33 -18.42
N ASN A 76 -2.42 -22.58 -17.54
CA ASN A 76 -1.47 -23.09 -16.56
C ASN A 76 -1.91 -22.60 -15.18
N ASN A 77 -2.27 -23.55 -14.32
CA ASN A 77 -2.73 -23.28 -12.95
C ASN A 77 -1.60 -23.47 -11.91
N GLY A 78 -0.34 -23.59 -12.34
CA GLY A 78 0.83 -23.76 -11.48
C GLY A 78 1.14 -25.22 -11.13
N LEU A 79 0.15 -26.10 -11.21
CA LEU A 79 0.30 -27.53 -10.95
C LEU A 79 0.09 -28.39 -12.20
N ASN A 80 -0.74 -27.91 -13.13
CA ASN A 80 -1.20 -28.64 -14.31
C ASN A 80 -1.28 -27.71 -15.52
N HIS A 81 -1.19 -28.31 -16.70
CA HIS A 81 -1.32 -27.63 -17.98
C HIS A 81 -2.53 -28.15 -18.77
N PHE A 82 -3.32 -27.23 -19.33
CA PHE A 82 -4.51 -27.55 -20.11
C PHE A 82 -4.39 -26.95 -21.51
N SER A 83 -4.68 -27.77 -22.51
CA SER A 83 -4.85 -27.35 -23.90
C SER A 83 -6.35 -27.35 -24.19
N LEU A 84 -6.89 -26.23 -24.65
CA LEU A 84 -8.32 -26.05 -24.91
C LEU A 84 -8.57 -25.70 -26.38
N PHE A 85 -9.64 -26.23 -26.95
CA PHE A 85 -10.12 -25.89 -28.28
C PHE A 85 -11.48 -25.19 -28.20
N TYR A 86 -11.67 -24.13 -28.98
CA TYR A 86 -12.93 -23.40 -29.07
C TYR A 86 -13.54 -23.57 -30.47
N GLY A 87 -14.63 -24.34 -30.57
CA GLY A 87 -15.32 -24.53 -31.83
C GLY A 87 -16.50 -25.51 -31.76
N ARG A 88 -17.16 -25.68 -32.90
CA ARG A 88 -18.39 -26.48 -33.03
C ARG A 88 -18.11 -27.85 -33.62
N THR A 89 -18.69 -28.88 -33.01
CA THR A 89 -18.76 -30.21 -33.60
C THR A 89 -19.59 -30.16 -34.89
N LYS A 90 -18.99 -30.59 -35.99
CA LYS A 90 -19.63 -30.76 -37.29
C LYS A 90 -19.67 -32.25 -37.63
N ALA A 91 -20.87 -32.80 -37.70
CA ALA A 91 -21.08 -34.16 -38.19
C ALA A 91 -20.79 -34.19 -39.70
N ASN A 92 -19.77 -34.93 -40.12
CA ASN A 92 -19.56 -35.26 -41.52
C ASN A 92 -20.52 -36.40 -41.90
N LYS A 93 -21.20 -36.26 -43.04
CA LYS A 93 -22.19 -37.25 -43.50
C LYS A 93 -21.59 -38.57 -43.96
N ASP A 94 -20.27 -38.62 -44.18
CA ASP A 94 -19.58 -39.74 -44.86
C ASP A 94 -18.40 -40.35 -44.07
N GLU A 95 -18.15 -39.91 -42.84
CA GLU A 95 -17.04 -40.42 -42.01
C GLU A 95 -17.53 -40.82 -40.62
N THR A 96 -17.04 -41.94 -40.08
CA THR A 96 -17.28 -42.40 -38.71
C THR A 96 -16.59 -41.52 -37.64
N GLU A 97 -15.99 -40.39 -38.04
CA GLU A 97 -15.26 -39.45 -37.17
C GLU A 97 -15.89 -38.05 -37.22
N THR A 98 -16.16 -37.48 -36.04
CA THR A 98 -16.70 -36.12 -35.90
C THR A 98 -15.56 -35.10 -36.04
N SER A 99 -15.73 -34.11 -36.92
CA SER A 99 -14.76 -33.02 -37.10
C SER A 99 -15.21 -31.77 -36.33
N ILE A 100 -14.31 -31.01 -35.70
CA ILE A 100 -14.67 -29.73 -35.08
C ILE A 100 -14.21 -28.57 -35.97
N SER A 101 -15.13 -27.66 -36.29
CA SER A 101 -14.81 -26.40 -36.95
C SER A 101 -14.45 -25.34 -35.92
N GLU A 102 -13.27 -24.74 -36.06
CA GLU A 102 -12.81 -23.62 -35.25
C GLU A 102 -13.73 -22.41 -35.38
N GLU A 103 -14.06 -21.78 -34.26
CA GLU A 103 -14.74 -20.49 -34.23
C GLU A 103 -13.71 -19.36 -34.21
N SER A 104 -13.95 -18.30 -34.98
CA SER A 104 -12.92 -17.30 -35.30
C SER A 104 -12.53 -16.38 -34.14
N ASN A 105 -13.31 -16.33 -33.05
CA ASN A 105 -13.00 -15.49 -31.90
C ASN A 105 -13.58 -16.03 -30.59
N VAL A 106 -12.72 -16.31 -29.61
CA VAL A 106 -13.12 -16.69 -28.26
C VAL A 106 -13.57 -15.44 -27.49
N PRO A 107 -14.79 -15.40 -26.93
CA PRO A 107 -15.21 -14.28 -26.09
C PRO A 107 -14.29 -14.12 -24.88
N ARG A 108 -13.93 -12.88 -24.53
CA ARG A 108 -12.93 -12.62 -23.46
C ARG A 108 -13.32 -13.17 -22.10
N TYR A 109 -14.60 -13.11 -21.74
CA TYR A 109 -15.11 -13.64 -20.48
C TYR A 109 -14.98 -15.18 -20.38
N VAL A 110 -14.94 -15.90 -21.50
CA VAL A 110 -14.73 -17.36 -21.50
C VAL A 110 -13.36 -17.71 -20.94
N HIS A 111 -12.32 -16.91 -21.22
CA HIS A 111 -11.00 -17.12 -20.63
C HIS A 111 -11.01 -16.97 -19.11
N ALA A 112 -11.76 -16.00 -18.58
CA ALA A 112 -11.89 -15.79 -17.14
C ALA A 112 -12.61 -16.95 -16.46
N ILE A 113 -13.73 -17.42 -17.04
CA ILE A 113 -14.47 -18.60 -16.55
C ILE A 113 -13.56 -19.82 -16.57
N MET A 114 -12.86 -20.09 -17.67
CA MET A 114 -12.00 -21.26 -17.77
C MET A 114 -10.81 -21.20 -16.80
N ASP A 115 -10.22 -20.02 -16.55
CA ASP A 115 -9.19 -19.86 -15.52
C ASP A 115 -9.75 -20.19 -14.11
N TYR A 116 -10.99 -19.81 -13.81
CA TYR A 116 -11.64 -20.18 -12.55
C TYR A 116 -11.92 -21.69 -12.46
N LEU A 117 -12.47 -22.31 -13.51
CA LEU A 117 -12.76 -23.76 -13.52
C LEU A 117 -11.52 -24.64 -13.46
N ALA A 118 -10.42 -24.17 -14.06
CA ALA A 118 -9.11 -24.81 -13.97
C ALA A 118 -8.43 -24.59 -12.61
N GLY A 119 -8.94 -23.70 -11.77
CA GLY A 119 -8.35 -23.34 -10.47
C GLY A 119 -7.14 -22.39 -10.58
N THR A 120 -6.93 -21.76 -11.72
CA THR A 120 -5.95 -20.66 -11.88
C THR A 120 -6.39 -19.44 -11.06
N ILE A 121 -7.69 -19.14 -11.09
CA ILE A 121 -8.34 -18.16 -10.21
C ILE A 121 -9.06 -18.91 -9.10
N ALA A 122 -8.90 -18.44 -7.87
CA ALA A 122 -9.70 -18.85 -6.73
C ALA A 122 -10.45 -17.66 -6.15
N ILE A 123 -11.69 -17.88 -5.73
CA ILE A 123 -12.46 -16.91 -4.95
C ILE A 123 -12.35 -17.33 -3.49
N TYR A 124 -11.87 -16.41 -2.66
CA TYR A 124 -11.67 -16.63 -1.24
C TYR A 124 -12.03 -15.37 -0.46
N LYS A 125 -12.97 -15.51 0.49
CA LYS A 125 -13.54 -14.37 1.24
C LYS A 125 -13.99 -13.23 0.30
N GLU A 126 -14.75 -13.59 -0.74
CA GLU A 126 -15.29 -12.67 -1.77
C GLU A 126 -14.21 -11.92 -2.59
N CYS A 127 -12.94 -12.31 -2.49
CA CYS A 127 -11.84 -11.73 -3.26
C CYS A 127 -11.34 -12.71 -4.32
N PHE A 128 -10.94 -12.19 -5.48
CA PHE A 128 -10.37 -12.96 -6.58
C PHE A 128 -8.85 -13.02 -6.46
N TYR A 129 -8.30 -14.22 -6.37
CA TYR A 129 -6.86 -14.45 -6.31
C TYR A 129 -6.40 -15.27 -7.51
N LEU A 130 -5.31 -14.83 -8.14
CA LEU A 130 -4.53 -15.68 -9.01
C LEU A 130 -3.62 -16.55 -8.13
N ILE A 131 -3.68 -17.88 -8.33
CA ILE A 131 -2.98 -18.87 -7.49
C ILE A 131 -2.10 -19.84 -8.30
N ASN A 132 -1.74 -19.45 -9.53
CA ASN A 132 -0.92 -20.28 -10.41
C ASN A 132 0.59 -20.21 -10.11
N ASP A 133 1.00 -19.41 -9.13
CA ASP A 133 2.37 -19.30 -8.63
C ASP A 133 2.35 -19.54 -7.11
N ASP A 134 3.49 -19.33 -6.44
CA ASP A 134 3.65 -19.53 -5.00
C ASP A 134 3.29 -18.25 -4.20
N GLU A 135 3.15 -17.10 -4.86
CA GLU A 135 2.66 -15.85 -4.28
C GLU A 135 1.25 -15.50 -4.79
N LEU A 136 0.38 -15.09 -3.86
CA LEU A 136 -0.99 -14.68 -4.13
C LEU A 136 -1.01 -13.33 -4.84
N VAL A 137 -1.71 -13.27 -5.97
CA VAL A 137 -1.99 -11.98 -6.64
C VAL A 137 -3.48 -11.69 -6.56
N LEU A 138 -3.85 -10.70 -5.74
CA LEU A 138 -5.21 -10.17 -5.71
C LEU A 138 -5.52 -9.49 -7.06
N LEU A 139 -6.63 -9.90 -7.67
CA LEU A 139 -7.14 -9.38 -8.92
C LEU A 139 -8.23 -8.33 -8.64
N SER A 140 -7.86 -7.05 -8.72
CA SER A 140 -8.82 -5.94 -8.76
C SER A 140 -9.58 -5.93 -10.09
N GLN A 141 -10.67 -5.16 -10.18
CA GLN A 141 -11.34 -4.88 -11.47
C GLN A 141 -10.36 -4.38 -12.54
N MET A 142 -9.39 -3.53 -12.16
CA MET A 142 -8.37 -3.09 -13.10
C MET A 142 -7.50 -4.24 -13.61
N LYS A 143 -7.00 -5.09 -12.72
CA LYS A 143 -6.18 -6.25 -13.11
C LYS A 143 -6.96 -7.30 -13.90
N LEU A 144 -8.24 -7.53 -13.56
CA LEU A 144 -9.12 -8.42 -14.33
C LEU A 144 -9.34 -7.86 -15.75
N SER A 145 -9.66 -6.57 -15.85
CA SER A 145 -9.86 -5.89 -17.13
C SER A 145 -8.61 -5.93 -18.01
N GLU A 146 -7.42 -5.71 -17.43
CA GLU A 146 -6.15 -5.80 -18.15
C GLU A 146 -5.84 -7.24 -18.60
N ARG A 147 -5.91 -8.21 -17.67
CA ARG A 147 -5.60 -9.63 -17.91
C ARG A 147 -6.42 -10.21 -19.06
N TYR A 148 -7.73 -9.95 -19.06
CA TYR A 148 -8.66 -10.48 -20.06
C TYR A 148 -9.00 -9.49 -21.18
N ARG A 149 -8.40 -8.29 -21.18
CA ARG A 149 -8.67 -7.23 -22.16
C ARG A 149 -10.16 -6.89 -22.27
N LEU A 150 -10.83 -6.78 -21.12
CA LEU A 150 -12.26 -6.47 -21.02
C LEU A 150 -12.48 -4.98 -21.27
N SER A 151 -13.51 -4.63 -22.05
CA SER A 151 -13.81 -3.24 -22.40
C SER A 151 -15.26 -2.91 -22.06
N ASN A 152 -15.58 -1.66 -21.74
CA ASN A 152 -16.99 -1.26 -21.52
C ASN A 152 -17.86 -1.34 -22.78
N ARG A 153 -17.27 -1.62 -23.95
CA ARG A 153 -18.00 -1.85 -25.20
C ARG A 153 -18.27 -3.32 -25.45
N SER A 154 -17.67 -4.25 -24.70
CA SER A 154 -18.02 -5.67 -24.79
C SER A 154 -19.35 -5.91 -24.10
N THR A 155 -20.06 -6.94 -24.57
CA THR A 155 -21.32 -7.40 -23.98
C THR A 155 -21.21 -7.67 -22.49
N PHE A 156 -20.06 -8.17 -22.06
CA PHE A 156 -19.72 -8.36 -20.66
C PHE A 156 -18.49 -7.49 -20.38
N ASP A 157 -18.67 -6.46 -19.58
CA ASP A 157 -17.58 -5.65 -19.05
C ASP A 157 -16.96 -6.33 -17.82
N VAL A 158 -16.07 -5.63 -17.09
CA VAL A 158 -15.40 -6.24 -15.95
C VAL A 158 -16.34 -6.55 -14.79
N SER A 159 -17.31 -5.67 -14.51
CA SER A 159 -18.29 -5.89 -13.44
C SER A 159 -19.14 -7.10 -13.75
N ALA A 160 -19.63 -7.21 -14.99
CA ALA A 160 -20.39 -8.37 -15.42
C ALA A 160 -19.55 -9.67 -15.36
N VAL A 161 -18.25 -9.63 -15.65
CA VAL A 161 -17.37 -10.80 -15.49
C VAL A 161 -17.18 -11.19 -14.02
N GLU A 162 -17.01 -10.23 -13.10
CA GLU A 162 -16.97 -10.52 -11.66
C GLU A 162 -18.27 -11.17 -11.18
N GLU A 163 -19.42 -10.64 -11.58
CA GLU A 163 -20.74 -11.19 -11.27
C GLU A 163 -20.92 -12.60 -11.83
N ILE A 164 -20.46 -12.87 -13.06
CA ILE A 164 -20.48 -14.22 -13.63
C ILE A 164 -19.65 -15.19 -12.78
N LEU A 165 -18.42 -14.80 -12.42
CA LEU A 165 -17.53 -15.67 -11.64
C LEU A 165 -18.10 -15.94 -10.24
N LEU A 166 -18.69 -14.94 -9.59
CA LEU A 166 -19.36 -15.10 -8.29
C LEU A 166 -20.58 -16.01 -8.42
N PHE A 167 -21.41 -15.81 -9.45
CA PHE A 167 -22.57 -16.66 -9.70
C PHE A 167 -22.17 -18.13 -9.91
N ILE A 168 -21.12 -18.39 -10.70
CA ILE A 168 -20.57 -19.75 -10.85
C ILE A 168 -20.05 -20.27 -9.51
N HIS A 169 -19.35 -19.44 -8.72
CA HIS A 169 -18.79 -19.84 -7.44
C HIS A 169 -19.84 -20.22 -6.41
N GLU A 170 -20.95 -19.48 -6.33
CA GLU A 170 -22.08 -19.78 -5.45
C GLU A 170 -22.69 -21.16 -5.75
N HIS A 171 -22.71 -21.57 -7.02
CA HIS A 171 -23.31 -22.83 -7.46
C HIS A 171 -22.35 -24.03 -7.40
N LEU A 172 -21.08 -23.85 -7.77
CA LEU A 172 -20.10 -24.95 -7.86
C LEU A 172 -19.20 -25.08 -6.62
N GLN A 173 -18.94 -23.98 -5.90
CA GLN A 173 -18.09 -23.96 -4.71
C GLN A 173 -16.74 -24.66 -4.88
N LEU A 174 -16.08 -24.44 -6.02
CA LEU A 174 -14.83 -25.12 -6.36
C LEU A 174 -13.74 -24.83 -5.33
N GLU A 175 -13.14 -25.91 -4.79
CA GLU A 175 -12.00 -25.77 -3.89
C GLU A 175 -10.75 -25.28 -4.62
N PRO A 176 -10.00 -24.33 -4.05
CA PRO A 176 -8.72 -23.90 -4.57
C PRO A 176 -7.74 -25.08 -4.73
N ILE A 177 -7.04 -25.12 -5.87
CA ILE A 177 -6.06 -26.18 -6.16
C ILE A 177 -4.81 -26.11 -5.26
N LYS A 178 -4.50 -24.92 -4.75
CA LYS A 178 -3.45 -24.64 -3.76
C LYS A 178 -4.10 -24.06 -2.52
N ALA A 179 -3.63 -24.45 -1.34
CA ALA A 179 -4.11 -23.87 -0.10
C ALA A 179 -3.70 -22.39 -0.01
N ILE A 180 -4.69 -21.51 0.13
CA ILE A 180 -4.49 -20.06 0.16
C ILE A 180 -4.05 -19.64 1.57
N LYS A 181 -2.86 -19.03 1.67
CA LYS A 181 -2.30 -18.51 2.93
C LYS A 181 -2.23 -16.99 2.89
N THR A 182 -3.38 -16.33 3.06
CA THR A 182 -3.53 -14.87 2.92
C THR A 182 -2.68 -14.04 3.88
N ALA A 183 -2.16 -14.62 4.97
CA ALA A 183 -1.42 -13.92 6.01
C ALA A 183 -0.02 -14.50 6.28
N VAL A 184 0.48 -15.39 5.40
CA VAL A 184 1.78 -16.04 5.58
C VAL A 184 2.78 -15.50 4.57
N ILE A 185 3.95 -15.10 5.08
CA ILE A 185 5.11 -14.71 4.31
C ILE A 185 6.09 -15.88 4.33
N ALA A 186 6.35 -16.47 3.15
CA ALA A 186 7.21 -17.64 3.01
C ALA A 186 8.61 -17.25 2.49
N CYS A 187 9.61 -17.58 3.28
CA CYS A 187 11.02 -17.51 2.90
C CYS A 187 11.53 -18.92 2.58
N ASN A 188 12.83 -19.09 2.28
CA ASN A 188 13.35 -20.38 1.82
C ASN A 188 13.28 -21.47 2.89
N ASP A 189 13.60 -21.12 4.13
CA ASP A 189 13.72 -22.03 5.27
C ASP A 189 12.92 -21.57 6.50
N PHE A 190 12.10 -20.52 6.37
CA PHE A 190 11.21 -20.09 7.44
C PHE A 190 9.95 -19.42 6.90
N GLN A 191 8.91 -19.38 7.74
CA GLN A 191 7.66 -18.70 7.44
C GLN A 191 7.26 -17.79 8.58
N MET A 192 6.73 -16.62 8.27
CA MET A 192 6.12 -15.71 9.23
C MET A 192 4.61 -15.70 9.01
N ASP A 193 3.87 -16.19 9.99
CA ASP A 193 2.42 -16.26 9.98
C ASP A 193 1.85 -15.12 10.83
N LEU A 194 1.28 -14.13 10.15
CA LEU A 194 0.78 -12.92 10.78
C LEU A 194 -0.58 -13.13 11.47
N HIS A 195 -1.33 -14.15 11.06
CA HIS A 195 -2.61 -14.49 11.66
C HIS A 195 -2.40 -15.24 12.98
N THR A 196 -1.52 -16.24 13.00
CA THR A 196 -1.17 -16.98 14.22
C THR A 196 -0.10 -16.28 15.07
N GLN A 197 0.46 -15.18 14.56
CA GLN A 197 1.46 -14.36 15.24
C GLN A 197 2.73 -15.13 15.61
N ASP A 198 3.24 -15.92 14.66
CA ASP A 198 4.43 -16.76 14.86
C ASP A 198 5.44 -16.70 13.71
N ILE A 199 6.70 -17.01 14.03
CA ILE A 199 7.77 -17.23 13.04
C ILE A 199 8.23 -18.69 13.18
N ARG A 200 7.93 -19.49 12.17
CA ARG A 200 8.29 -20.91 12.09
C ARG A 200 9.60 -21.07 11.33
N VAL A 201 10.66 -21.44 12.03
CA VAL A 201 11.98 -21.74 11.47
C VAL A 201 12.00 -23.18 10.93
N ASP A 202 12.94 -23.49 10.05
CA ASP A 202 13.10 -24.79 9.37
C ASP A 202 11.85 -25.25 8.61
N THR A 203 11.07 -24.29 8.11
CA THR A 203 9.81 -24.52 7.41
C THR A 203 9.92 -24.02 5.96
N GLN A 204 10.05 -24.95 5.02
CA GLN A 204 10.14 -24.65 3.59
C GLN A 204 8.76 -24.37 2.98
N PRO A 205 8.68 -23.60 1.89
CA PRO A 205 7.45 -23.42 1.12
C PRO A 205 7.03 -24.75 0.46
N SER A 206 5.73 -24.91 0.24
CA SER A 206 5.15 -26.07 -0.43
C SER A 206 4.50 -25.67 -1.75
N GLU A 207 4.72 -26.45 -2.80
CA GLU A 207 4.07 -26.27 -4.12
C GLU A 207 2.52 -26.36 -4.05
N LYS A 208 1.98 -26.96 -2.98
CA LYS A 208 0.54 -27.08 -2.73
C LYS A 208 -0.05 -25.88 -1.99
N GLU A 209 0.76 -24.89 -1.65
CA GLU A 209 0.34 -23.69 -0.94
C GLU A 209 0.64 -22.45 -1.79
N CYS A 210 -0.15 -21.40 -1.60
CA CYS A 210 0.09 -20.10 -2.22
C CYS A 210 0.07 -19.05 -1.11
N TYR A 211 1.18 -18.33 -0.96
CA TYR A 211 1.50 -17.47 0.17
C TYR A 211 1.17 -16.01 -0.13
N PHE A 212 0.93 -15.20 0.90
CA PHE A 212 0.76 -13.77 0.72
C PHE A 212 1.99 -13.11 0.09
N LYS A 213 3.18 -13.55 0.51
CA LYS A 213 4.46 -13.14 -0.07
C LYS A 213 5.44 -14.30 -0.13
N ARG A 214 6.27 -14.32 -1.17
CA ARG A 214 7.40 -15.25 -1.31
C ARG A 214 8.70 -14.48 -1.49
N TYR A 215 9.68 -14.72 -0.62
CA TYR A 215 11.01 -14.11 -0.73
C TYR A 215 12.15 -15.13 -0.69
N GLU A 216 13.12 -14.98 -1.58
CA GLU A 216 14.30 -15.84 -1.63
C GLU A 216 15.36 -15.44 -0.60
N CYS A 217 15.07 -15.66 0.69
CA CYS A 217 16.01 -15.41 1.77
C CYS A 217 15.98 -16.52 2.83
N ASN A 218 17.10 -16.70 3.53
CA ASN A 218 17.27 -17.68 4.60
C ASN A 218 17.22 -16.99 5.98
N TYR A 219 16.71 -17.68 6.99
CA TYR A 219 16.48 -17.15 8.33
C TYR A 219 17.75 -16.57 8.97
N ASN A 220 18.85 -17.33 8.93
CA ASN A 220 20.11 -16.92 9.55
C ASN A 220 20.70 -15.65 8.93
N ASP A 221 20.54 -15.45 7.61
CA ASP A 221 21.05 -14.26 6.94
C ASP A 221 20.18 -13.04 7.21
N VAL A 222 18.85 -13.23 7.27
CA VAL A 222 17.91 -12.19 7.69
C VAL A 222 18.20 -11.74 9.13
N MET A 223 18.40 -12.67 10.06
CA MET A 223 18.63 -12.36 11.48
C MET A 223 19.93 -11.58 11.73
N LYS A 224 20.98 -11.79 10.93
CA LYS A 224 22.19 -10.95 10.99
C LYS A 224 21.87 -9.49 10.64
N ILE A 225 21.07 -9.29 9.60
CA ILE A 225 20.68 -7.94 9.14
C ILE A 225 19.71 -7.28 10.12
N VAL A 226 18.86 -8.04 10.84
CA VAL A 226 17.96 -7.51 11.88
C VAL A 226 18.73 -6.70 12.93
N ALA A 227 19.89 -7.19 13.38
CA ALA A 227 20.72 -6.48 14.35
C ALA A 227 21.26 -5.17 13.77
N THR A 228 21.81 -5.20 12.55
CA THR A 228 22.28 -4.00 11.83
C THR A 228 21.16 -2.99 11.62
N TYR A 229 19.94 -3.45 11.30
CA TYR A 229 18.77 -2.60 11.13
C TYR A 229 18.31 -1.94 12.44
N SER A 230 18.36 -2.66 13.56
CA SER A 230 18.10 -2.09 14.89
C SER A 230 19.08 -0.96 15.22
N ASN A 231 20.39 -1.21 15.06
CA ASN A 231 21.43 -0.21 15.31
C ASN A 231 21.25 1.03 14.42
N TYR A 232 20.89 0.80 13.15
CA TYR A 232 20.58 1.87 12.21
C TYR A 232 19.43 2.74 12.70
N LEU A 233 18.31 2.15 13.16
CA LEU A 233 17.17 2.92 13.67
C LEU A 233 17.55 3.74 14.90
N ASP A 234 18.28 3.16 15.86
CA ASP A 234 18.74 3.88 17.06
C ASP A 234 19.64 5.08 16.74
N MET A 235 20.42 4.95 15.66
CA MET A 235 21.30 6.02 15.18
C MET A 235 20.52 7.17 14.52
N VAL A 236 19.53 6.87 13.67
CA VAL A 236 18.88 7.88 12.82
C VAL A 236 17.59 8.46 13.41
N ILE A 237 16.96 7.81 14.38
CA ILE A 237 15.71 8.27 14.97
C ILE A 237 15.98 9.22 16.16
N ASP A 238 15.19 10.29 16.26
CA ASP A 238 15.44 11.40 17.18
C ASP A 238 15.17 11.03 18.64
N ASP A 239 14.04 10.37 18.89
CA ASP A 239 13.54 10.11 20.24
C ASP A 239 12.85 8.74 20.36
N LYS A 240 12.58 8.32 21.61
CA LYS A 240 12.00 7.00 21.91
C LYS A 240 10.57 6.81 21.40
N ASP A 241 9.75 7.86 21.40
CA ASP A 241 8.38 7.79 20.86
C ASP A 241 8.41 7.64 19.33
N SER A 242 9.33 8.36 18.67
CA SER A 242 9.59 8.20 17.23
C SER A 242 10.14 6.81 16.90
N LEU A 243 11.05 6.27 17.74
CA LEU A 243 11.63 4.93 17.55
C LEU A 243 10.56 3.85 17.70
N HIS A 244 9.67 3.98 18.68
CA HIS A 244 8.52 3.09 18.85
C HIS A 244 7.62 3.10 17.60
N ASN A 245 7.26 4.29 17.10
CA ASN A 245 6.45 4.43 15.89
C ASN A 245 7.16 3.83 14.66
N ALA A 246 8.45 4.11 14.49
CA ALA A 246 9.26 3.62 13.37
C ALA A 246 9.43 2.09 13.40
N SER A 247 9.55 1.51 14.59
CA SER A 247 9.70 0.06 14.79
C SER A 247 8.41 -0.70 14.50
N LEU A 248 7.24 -0.08 14.69
CA LEU A 248 5.93 -0.70 14.41
C LEU A 248 5.44 -0.50 12.97
N GLN A 249 5.99 0.46 12.22
CA GLN A 249 5.49 0.80 10.88
C GLN A 249 5.52 -0.40 9.91
N PRO A 250 6.63 -1.13 9.72
CA PRO A 250 6.67 -2.20 8.72
C PRO A 250 5.62 -3.29 8.94
N ILE A 251 5.47 -3.78 10.18
CA ILE A 251 4.49 -4.83 10.47
C ILE A 251 3.05 -4.33 10.41
N TYR A 252 2.79 -3.08 10.81
CA TYR A 252 1.47 -2.47 10.61
C TYR A 252 1.11 -2.43 9.12
N THR A 253 2.02 -1.96 8.27
CA THR A 253 1.79 -1.91 6.82
C THR A 253 1.54 -3.30 6.24
N MET A 254 2.29 -4.30 6.68
CA MET A 254 2.13 -5.68 6.23
C MET A 254 0.79 -6.29 6.64
N LEU A 255 0.35 -6.08 7.89
CA LEU A 255 -0.97 -6.53 8.36
C LEU A 255 -2.11 -5.90 7.59
N VAL A 256 -2.01 -4.61 7.26
CA VAL A 256 -3.02 -3.94 6.42
C VAL A 256 -3.00 -4.51 5.00
N ALA A 257 -1.83 -4.71 4.41
CA ALA A 257 -1.68 -5.26 3.06
C ALA A 257 -2.30 -6.66 2.93
N CYS A 258 -2.15 -7.51 3.95
CA CYS A 258 -2.74 -8.84 3.99
C CYS A 258 -4.18 -8.90 4.55
N ARG A 259 -4.78 -7.74 4.85
CA ARG A 259 -6.15 -7.60 5.40
C ARG A 259 -6.37 -8.22 6.79
N GLU A 260 -5.30 -8.44 7.55
CA GLU A 260 -5.36 -8.84 8.97
C GLU A 260 -5.37 -7.62 9.91
N GLY A 261 -5.00 -6.44 9.40
CA GLY A 261 -4.96 -5.17 10.14
C GLY A 261 -5.97 -4.15 9.63
N THR A 262 -6.46 -3.29 10.52
CA THR A 262 -7.33 -2.17 10.14
C THR A 262 -6.54 -1.03 9.51
N LYS A 263 -6.92 -0.64 8.29
CA LYS A 263 -6.41 0.56 7.63
C LYS A 263 -6.95 1.82 8.31
N ALA A 264 -6.14 2.45 9.16
CA ALA A 264 -6.55 3.64 9.91
C ALA A 264 -5.47 4.73 10.02
N LYS A 265 -4.24 4.42 9.59
CA LYS A 265 -3.05 5.25 9.83
C LYS A 265 -2.29 5.51 8.53
N PHE A 266 -1.66 6.68 8.48
CA PHE A 266 -0.57 6.98 7.57
C PHE A 266 0.61 7.53 8.35
N PHE A 267 1.81 7.37 7.81
CA PHE A 267 3.05 7.71 8.48
C PHE A 267 3.66 8.97 7.88
N VAL A 268 4.23 9.80 8.74
CA VAL A 268 4.92 11.02 8.34
C VAL A 268 6.32 11.00 8.92
N SER A 269 7.30 10.92 8.04
CA SER A 269 8.72 10.94 8.38
C SER A 269 9.29 12.31 8.03
N LYS A 270 9.76 13.05 9.05
CA LYS A 270 10.28 14.40 8.87
C LYS A 270 11.65 14.57 9.51
N SER A 271 12.51 15.30 8.80
CA SER A 271 13.79 15.84 9.30
C SER A 271 14.35 16.87 8.33
N ALA A 272 15.51 17.45 8.68
CA ALA A 272 16.39 18.06 7.69
C ALA A 272 16.86 17.03 6.64
N GLU A 273 17.55 17.51 5.62
CA GLU A 273 18.14 16.66 4.58
C GLU A 273 19.22 15.72 5.16
N ARG A 274 19.44 14.58 4.47
CA ARG A 274 20.59 13.68 4.68
C ARG A 274 20.70 13.04 6.08
N THR A 275 19.57 12.73 6.70
CA THR A 275 19.48 12.07 8.02
C THR A 275 19.41 10.53 7.98
N GLY A 276 19.44 9.93 6.79
CA GLY A 276 19.20 8.50 6.58
C GLY A 276 17.74 8.14 6.23
N LYS A 277 16.80 9.08 6.36
CA LYS A 277 15.36 8.87 6.05
C LYS A 277 15.09 8.13 4.73
N GLY A 278 15.70 8.58 3.63
CA GLY A 278 15.53 7.94 2.32
C GLY A 278 16.06 6.50 2.26
N LEU A 279 17.15 6.18 2.98
CA LEU A 279 17.61 4.79 3.09
C LEU A 279 16.60 3.94 3.86
N ARG A 280 16.04 4.46 4.97
CA ARG A 280 15.01 3.73 5.72
C ARG A 280 13.81 3.41 4.83
N HIS A 281 13.27 4.40 4.11
CA HIS A 281 12.13 4.19 3.22
C HIS A 281 12.44 3.17 2.14
N LYS A 282 13.63 3.25 1.52
CA LYS A 282 14.08 2.26 0.52
C LYS A 282 14.15 0.84 1.08
N VAL A 283 14.58 0.67 2.33
CA VAL A 283 14.64 -0.65 2.98
C VAL A 283 13.24 -1.16 3.30
N ILE A 284 12.42 -0.36 3.99
CA ILE A 284 11.11 -0.83 4.43
C ILE A 284 10.12 -1.00 3.27
N SER A 285 10.33 -0.34 2.12
CA SER A 285 9.47 -0.48 0.94
C SER A 285 9.81 -1.74 0.13
N ALA A 286 11.02 -2.27 0.26
CA ALA A 286 11.51 -3.41 -0.53
C ALA A 286 10.64 -4.68 -0.51
N PRO A 287 10.01 -5.10 0.62
CA PRO A 287 9.14 -6.27 0.61
C PRO A 287 7.77 -5.98 -0.03
N PHE A 288 7.38 -4.72 -0.20
CA PHE A 288 6.04 -4.36 -0.62
C PHE A 288 5.95 -4.06 -2.12
N ILE A 289 4.75 -4.24 -2.67
CA ILE A 289 4.36 -3.59 -3.93
C ILE A 289 4.26 -2.09 -3.66
N THR A 290 5.36 -1.37 -3.92
CA THR A 290 5.46 0.06 -3.63
C THR A 290 4.94 0.90 -4.80
N LYS A 291 4.15 1.93 -4.49
CA LYS A 291 3.68 2.94 -5.46
C LYS A 291 4.09 4.31 -4.99
N ASP A 292 4.81 5.03 -5.85
CA ASP A 292 5.16 6.43 -5.61
C ASP A 292 3.97 7.33 -5.91
N ILE A 293 3.76 8.35 -5.08
CA ILE A 293 2.61 9.25 -5.14
C ILE A 293 3.06 10.71 -5.11
N LEU A 294 2.52 11.50 -6.03
CA LEU A 294 2.49 12.95 -5.94
C LEU A 294 1.16 13.36 -5.31
N LEU A 295 1.18 13.77 -4.04
CA LEU A 295 -0.05 14.02 -3.28
C LEU A 295 -0.88 15.16 -3.87
N ASP A 296 -0.23 16.14 -4.50
CA ASP A 296 -0.87 17.28 -5.15
C ASP A 296 -1.86 16.84 -6.25
N ASN A 297 -1.55 15.75 -6.95
CA ASN A 297 -2.41 15.23 -8.01
C ASN A 297 -3.70 14.59 -7.47
N LEU A 298 -3.70 14.12 -6.21
CA LEU A 298 -4.85 13.48 -5.59
C LEU A 298 -5.87 14.50 -5.06
N GLY A 299 -5.40 15.68 -4.64
CA GLY A 299 -6.26 16.76 -4.14
C GLY A 299 -7.02 17.52 -5.22
N GLY A 300 -6.67 17.30 -6.50
CA GLY A 300 -7.29 17.92 -7.66
C GLY A 300 -8.68 17.36 -8.00
N GLY A 301 -9.33 17.96 -9.00
CA GLY A 301 -10.58 17.47 -9.59
C GLY A 301 -10.40 16.99 -11.02
N GLY A 302 -11.34 16.19 -11.52
CA GLY A 302 -11.36 15.76 -12.93
C GLY A 302 -10.46 14.57 -13.23
N PHE A 303 -10.04 14.47 -14.48
CA PHE A 303 -9.36 13.27 -15.01
C PHE A 303 -7.97 13.04 -14.40
N GLU A 304 -7.19 14.10 -14.13
CA GLU A 304 -5.85 13.97 -13.55
C GLU A 304 -5.88 13.30 -12.18
N ALA A 305 -6.84 13.68 -11.33
CA ALA A 305 -7.03 13.05 -10.03
C ALA A 305 -7.47 11.59 -10.18
N LEU A 306 -8.44 11.29 -11.04
CA LEU A 306 -8.88 9.91 -11.30
C LEU A 306 -7.76 9.02 -11.82
N ASN A 307 -6.85 9.56 -12.64
CA ASN A 307 -5.69 8.84 -13.13
C ASN A 307 -4.63 8.64 -12.05
N ALA A 308 -4.41 9.65 -11.19
CA ALA A 308 -3.51 9.52 -10.04
C ALA A 308 -3.99 8.45 -9.05
N TRP A 309 -5.30 8.41 -8.74
CA TRP A 309 -5.89 7.32 -7.94
C TRP A 309 -5.72 5.95 -8.61
N ALA A 310 -5.80 5.88 -9.94
CA ALA A 310 -5.66 4.62 -10.67
C ALA A 310 -4.25 4.02 -10.58
N GLN A 311 -3.22 4.86 -10.40
CA GLN A 311 -1.84 4.41 -10.23
C GLN A 311 -1.59 3.73 -8.88
N LEU A 312 -2.51 3.91 -7.91
CA LEU A 312 -2.41 3.33 -6.57
C LEU A 312 -2.95 1.90 -6.48
N ASP A 313 -3.61 1.41 -7.55
CA ASP A 313 -4.25 0.09 -7.55
C ASP A 313 -3.28 -1.02 -7.16
N GLY A 314 -3.65 -1.78 -6.12
CA GLY A 314 -2.87 -2.89 -5.61
C GLY A 314 -1.53 -2.51 -4.97
N GLY A 315 -1.29 -1.23 -4.70
CA GLY A 315 -0.15 -0.78 -3.91
C GLY A 315 -0.32 -1.16 -2.44
N GLU A 316 0.72 -1.71 -1.84
CA GLU A 316 0.76 -2.12 -0.42
C GLU A 316 1.47 -1.07 0.43
N PHE A 317 2.52 -0.46 -0.13
CA PHE A 317 3.25 0.66 0.45
C PHE A 317 3.16 1.86 -0.49
N LEU A 318 2.50 2.91 -0.03
CA LEU A 318 2.31 4.13 -0.80
C LEU A 318 3.34 5.15 -0.33
N LEU A 319 4.29 5.53 -1.20
CA LEU A 319 5.40 6.39 -0.83
C LEU A 319 5.24 7.78 -1.47
N ALA A 320 5.21 8.82 -0.65
CA ALA A 320 5.20 10.20 -1.13
C ALA A 320 6.51 10.88 -0.74
N THR A 321 7.44 10.99 -1.69
CA THR A 321 8.73 11.68 -1.52
C THR A 321 8.67 13.12 -2.03
N GLU A 322 9.54 13.99 -1.50
CA GLU A 322 9.75 15.35 -2.02
C GLU A 322 8.45 16.19 -2.08
N GLN A 323 7.54 15.96 -1.14
CA GLN A 323 6.30 16.72 -1.08
C GLN A 323 6.56 18.14 -0.58
N GLY A 324 5.93 19.11 -1.24
CA GLY A 324 5.85 20.49 -0.76
C GLY A 324 5.05 20.60 0.55
N ASP A 325 4.68 21.82 0.94
CA ASP A 325 3.95 22.05 2.18
C ASP A 325 2.62 21.28 2.22
N ILE A 326 2.49 20.36 3.18
CA ILE A 326 1.28 19.56 3.35
C ILE A 326 0.31 20.38 4.20
N THR A 327 -0.53 21.15 3.51
CA THR A 327 -1.53 22.02 4.13
C THR A 327 -2.83 22.07 3.31
N GLY A 328 -3.96 22.31 3.97
CA GLY A 328 -5.23 22.62 3.31
C GLY A 328 -6.23 21.47 3.18
N LYS A 329 -7.51 21.83 3.06
CA LYS A 329 -8.65 20.90 3.19
C LYS A 329 -8.73 19.83 2.10
N ALA A 330 -8.35 20.15 0.86
CA ALA A 330 -8.40 19.21 -0.25
C ALA A 330 -7.39 18.07 -0.06
N MET A 331 -6.15 18.42 0.31
CA MET A 331 -5.10 17.47 0.67
C MET A 331 -5.52 16.60 1.86
N GLU A 332 -6.06 17.20 2.93
CA GLU A 332 -6.54 16.43 4.08
C GLU A 332 -7.66 15.45 3.73
N ARG A 333 -8.53 15.80 2.77
CA ARG A 333 -9.58 14.87 2.31
C ARG A 333 -8.96 13.67 1.60
N ALA A 334 -8.00 13.89 0.70
CA ALA A 334 -7.28 12.80 0.04
C ALA A 334 -6.53 11.91 1.05
N LEU A 335 -5.86 12.53 2.04
CA LEU A 335 -5.19 11.80 3.12
C LEU A 335 -6.17 10.98 3.97
N LYS A 336 -7.39 11.49 4.23
CA LYS A 336 -8.43 10.73 4.94
C LYS A 336 -8.88 9.51 4.13
N VAL A 337 -9.16 9.70 2.84
CA VAL A 337 -9.52 8.61 1.92
C VAL A 337 -8.43 7.54 1.91
N ILE A 338 -7.18 7.93 1.68
CA ILE A 338 -6.04 7.00 1.71
C ILE A 338 -5.90 6.32 3.08
N ALA A 339 -6.19 6.99 4.18
CA ALA A 339 -6.03 6.38 5.49
C ALA A 339 -7.13 5.38 5.86
N THR A 340 -8.31 5.41 5.23
CA THR A 340 -9.49 4.66 5.72
C THR A 340 -10.31 3.90 4.66
N GLU A 341 -10.24 4.26 3.39
CA GLU A 341 -11.01 3.58 2.33
C GLU A 341 -10.20 2.40 1.76
N ASP A 342 -10.84 1.24 1.56
CA ASP A 342 -10.24 0.06 0.94
C ASP A 342 -10.39 0.06 -0.59
N THR A 343 -11.34 0.84 -1.11
CA THR A 343 -11.59 1.00 -2.53
C THR A 343 -11.86 2.45 -2.87
N HIS A 344 -11.45 2.89 -4.06
CA HIS A 344 -11.78 4.22 -4.56
C HIS A 344 -12.08 4.18 -6.06
N GLN A 345 -12.96 5.06 -6.55
CA GLN A 345 -13.22 5.17 -7.98
C GLN A 345 -12.04 5.85 -8.68
N ALA A 346 -11.55 5.24 -9.76
CA ALA A 346 -10.46 5.78 -10.53
C ALA A 346 -10.57 5.43 -12.01
N ARG A 347 -9.74 6.05 -12.84
CA ARG A 347 -9.75 5.84 -14.29
C ARG A 347 -8.38 6.09 -14.90
N GLN A 348 -7.83 5.10 -15.61
CA GLN A 348 -6.61 5.26 -16.41
C GLN A 348 -6.85 5.99 -17.73
N THR A 349 -5.79 6.56 -18.32
CA THR A 349 -5.81 7.12 -19.68
C THR A 349 -6.26 6.08 -20.70
N GLY A 350 -7.35 6.39 -21.42
CA GLY A 350 -7.96 5.46 -22.38
C GLY A 350 -8.72 4.29 -21.74
N GLY A 351 -8.67 4.18 -20.41
CA GLY A 351 -9.33 3.15 -19.62
C GLY A 351 -10.74 3.54 -19.17
N ASN A 352 -11.39 2.57 -18.54
CA ASN A 352 -12.73 2.70 -17.98
C ASN A 352 -12.67 3.18 -16.53
N THR A 353 -13.77 3.73 -16.03
CA THR A 353 -13.89 4.03 -14.60
C THR A 353 -14.13 2.73 -13.85
N ASN A 354 -13.21 2.35 -12.98
CA ASN A 354 -13.25 1.12 -12.19
C ASN A 354 -12.98 1.44 -10.72
N ASN A 355 -13.34 0.51 -9.82
CA ASN A 355 -12.88 0.58 -8.44
C ASN A 355 -11.45 0.05 -8.33
N VAL A 356 -10.58 0.82 -7.68
CA VAL A 356 -9.21 0.41 -7.39
C VAL A 356 -9.11 -0.16 -6.01
N ASN A 357 -8.25 -1.16 -5.86
CA ASN A 357 -7.85 -1.69 -4.57
C ASN A 357 -6.89 -0.70 -3.89
N LEU A 358 -7.42 0.07 -2.96
CA LEU A 358 -6.70 1.06 -2.18
C LEU A 358 -6.39 0.48 -0.80
N THR A 359 -5.67 -0.63 -0.70
CA THR A 359 -5.31 -1.23 0.61
C THR A 359 -3.96 -0.79 1.14
N GLY A 360 -3.19 -0.02 0.36
CA GLY A 360 -1.85 0.42 0.76
C GLY A 360 -1.82 1.44 1.89
N VAL A 361 -0.75 1.39 2.69
CA VAL A 361 -0.49 2.36 3.75
C VAL A 361 0.42 3.47 3.23
N LEU A 362 0.00 4.72 3.43
CA LEU A 362 0.78 5.89 3.05
C LEU A 362 1.92 6.18 4.03
N SER A 363 3.10 6.39 3.48
CA SER A 363 4.30 6.90 4.14
C SER A 363 4.78 8.14 3.41
N ILE A 364 4.77 9.26 4.12
CA ILE A 364 5.19 10.55 3.61
C ILE A 364 6.63 10.79 4.05
N ASP A 365 7.51 11.02 3.08
CA ASP A 365 8.86 11.52 3.26
C ASP A 365 8.88 13.00 2.86
N SER A 366 9.00 13.90 3.85
CA SER A 366 9.07 15.33 3.56
C SER A 366 10.05 16.05 4.49
N ASN A 367 10.67 17.10 3.94
CA ASN A 367 11.43 18.11 4.68
C ASN A 367 10.57 19.37 4.90
N ALA A 368 9.46 19.51 4.17
CA ALA A 368 8.59 20.68 4.13
C ALA A 368 7.72 20.79 5.39
N LYS A 369 6.94 21.87 5.47
CA LYS A 369 6.08 22.15 6.62
C LYS A 369 4.86 21.21 6.60
N ILE A 370 4.56 20.62 7.76
CA ILE A 370 3.42 19.71 7.90
C ILE A 370 2.51 20.27 8.98
N LEU A 371 1.40 20.87 8.55
CA LEU A 371 0.37 21.41 9.42
C LEU A 371 -0.96 20.75 9.07
N LEU A 372 -1.29 19.73 9.84
CA LEU A 372 -2.55 19.01 9.75
C LEU A 372 -3.52 19.50 10.84
N ASP A 373 -4.80 19.59 10.51
CA ASP A 373 -5.86 19.90 11.48
C ASP A 373 -5.95 18.82 12.57
N GLU A 374 -6.48 19.16 13.76
CA GLU A 374 -6.57 18.23 14.90
C GLU A 374 -7.32 16.92 14.57
N GLY A 375 -8.26 16.96 13.62
CA GLY A 375 -8.99 15.76 13.14
C GLY A 375 -8.09 14.71 12.46
N MET A 376 -6.88 15.10 12.04
CA MET A 376 -5.88 14.23 11.44
C MET A 376 -4.98 13.54 12.47
N ASN A 377 -4.94 14.02 13.71
CA ASN A 377 -4.07 13.45 14.77
C ASN A 377 -4.39 11.99 15.09
N SER A 378 -5.62 11.55 14.83
CA SER A 378 -6.02 10.15 14.99
C SER A 378 -5.53 9.25 13.86
N ARG A 379 -5.08 9.80 12.73
CA ARG A 379 -4.66 9.08 11.52
C ARG A 379 -3.16 9.22 11.23
N ALA A 380 -2.59 10.38 11.49
CA ALA A 380 -1.18 10.64 11.28
C ALA A 380 -0.32 10.01 12.40
N VAL A 381 0.68 9.24 12.02
CA VAL A 381 1.72 8.72 12.91
C VAL A 381 3.05 9.37 12.52
N ASN A 382 3.55 10.24 13.39
CA ASN A 382 4.77 11.00 13.14
C ASN A 382 6.01 10.23 13.59
N ILE A 383 7.08 10.33 12.80
CA ILE A 383 8.41 9.78 13.07
C ILE A 383 9.43 10.90 12.82
N ALA A 384 10.07 11.39 13.88
CA ALA A 384 11.14 12.37 13.78
C ALA A 384 12.50 11.68 13.63
N PHE A 385 13.29 12.13 12.66
CA PHE A 385 14.68 11.68 12.53
C PHE A 385 15.62 12.72 13.14
N ARG A 386 16.73 12.22 13.68
CA ARG A 386 17.79 13.03 14.25
C ARG A 386 18.47 13.85 13.16
N ASN A 387 18.58 15.15 13.37
CA ASN A 387 19.35 16.01 12.48
C ASN A 387 20.85 15.68 12.58
N ARG A 388 21.56 15.75 11.46
CA ARG A 388 23.01 15.59 11.43
C ARG A 388 23.70 16.88 11.90
N PRO A 389 24.92 16.81 12.45
CA PRO A 389 25.70 17.99 12.80
C PRO A 389 25.90 18.90 11.58
N ALA A 390 25.71 20.21 11.75
CA ALA A 390 25.79 21.16 10.63
C ALA A 390 27.19 21.28 9.98
N GLN A 391 28.24 20.92 10.73
CA GLN A 391 29.64 20.98 10.27
C GLN A 391 30.16 19.64 9.72
N GLU A 392 29.32 18.59 9.68
CA GLU A 392 29.70 17.28 9.15
C GLU A 392 29.91 17.35 7.63
N SER A 393 31.09 16.92 7.17
CA SER A 393 31.38 16.84 5.74
C SER A 393 30.66 15.69 5.06
N ASP A 394 30.48 15.76 3.73
CA ASP A 394 29.84 14.69 2.96
C ASP A 394 30.60 13.35 3.09
N ASN A 395 31.93 13.37 3.20
CA ASN A 395 32.76 12.18 3.37
C ASN A 395 32.60 11.54 4.75
N GLU A 396 32.61 12.33 5.82
CA GLU A 396 32.37 11.82 7.18
C GLU A 396 30.98 11.19 7.28
N ARG A 397 29.99 11.84 6.67
CA ARG A 397 28.64 11.32 6.59
C ARG A 397 28.59 10.00 5.82
N GLU A 398 29.23 9.92 4.65
CA GLU A 398 29.27 8.69 3.86
C GLU A 398 29.94 7.54 4.62
N GLN A 399 31.01 7.82 5.39
CA GLN A 399 31.68 6.81 6.21
C GLN A 399 30.79 6.28 7.33
N ILE A 400 30.07 7.16 8.06
CA ILE A 400 29.15 6.75 9.13
C ILE A 400 28.06 5.82 8.62
N PHE A 401 27.69 6.03 7.37
CA PHE A 401 26.59 5.36 6.72
C PHE A 401 27.03 4.13 5.91
N SER A 402 28.30 4.06 5.49
CA SER A 402 28.85 2.98 4.65
C SER A 402 28.41 1.56 5.06
N GLU A 403 28.56 1.20 6.33
CA GLU A 403 28.16 -0.10 6.89
C GLU A 403 26.70 -0.45 6.58
N TYR A 404 25.79 0.51 6.76
CA TYR A 404 24.36 0.29 6.54
C TYR A 404 24.02 0.22 5.05
N TRP A 405 24.71 0.99 4.19
CA TRP A 405 24.40 1.01 2.77
C TRP A 405 24.85 -0.30 2.14
N GLU A 406 26.03 -0.78 2.53
CA GLU A 406 26.59 -2.06 2.09
C GLU A 406 25.76 -3.24 2.61
N ALA A 407 25.29 -3.17 3.85
CA ALA A 407 24.39 -4.16 4.41
C ALA A 407 23.05 -4.21 3.66
N PHE A 408 22.43 -3.06 3.42
CA PHE A 408 21.03 -2.98 2.99
C PHE A 408 20.82 -2.89 1.49
N THR A 409 21.82 -2.47 0.72
CA THR A 409 21.65 -2.17 -0.70
C THR A 409 22.68 -2.84 -1.59
N ILE A 410 22.38 -2.95 -2.88
CA ILE A 410 23.27 -3.43 -3.93
C ILE A 410 23.31 -2.44 -5.08
N GLN A 411 24.45 -2.37 -5.76
CA GLN A 411 24.52 -1.72 -7.06
C GLN A 411 24.02 -2.69 -8.12
N THR A 412 23.10 -2.24 -8.98
CA THR A 412 22.62 -3.02 -10.12
C THR A 412 23.09 -2.36 -11.41
N ALA A 413 23.32 -3.16 -12.47
CA ALA A 413 23.75 -2.64 -13.77
C ALA A 413 22.72 -1.68 -14.42
N THR A 414 21.46 -1.77 -14.00
CA THR A 414 20.31 -1.04 -14.56
C THR A 414 19.97 0.27 -13.85
N SER A 415 20.65 0.60 -12.75
CA SER A 415 20.36 1.81 -11.96
C SER A 415 21.64 2.51 -11.55
N THR A 416 21.67 3.83 -11.70
CA THR A 416 22.73 4.68 -11.16
C THR A 416 22.65 4.78 -9.63
N SER A 417 21.47 4.51 -9.04
CA SER A 417 21.26 4.46 -7.60
C SER A 417 21.29 3.03 -7.05
N ARG A 418 21.75 2.85 -5.81
CA ARG A 418 21.71 1.53 -5.14
C ARG A 418 20.26 1.09 -4.87
N THR A 419 19.97 -0.18 -5.09
CA THR A 419 18.67 -0.83 -4.87
C THR A 419 18.68 -1.56 -3.54
N ALA A 420 17.58 -1.54 -2.78
CA ALA A 420 17.51 -2.31 -1.53
C ALA A 420 17.55 -3.83 -1.80
N LYS A 421 18.26 -4.56 -0.95
CA LYS A 421 18.21 -6.02 -0.91
C LYS A 421 16.88 -6.46 -0.30
N ILE A 422 16.25 -7.48 -0.89
CA ILE A 422 15.02 -8.04 -0.33
C ILE A 422 15.24 -8.58 1.10
N SER A 423 16.42 -9.15 1.38
CA SER A 423 16.78 -9.62 2.73
C SER A 423 16.81 -8.50 3.77
N ALA A 424 17.17 -7.28 3.40
CA ALA A 424 17.10 -6.11 4.29
C ALA A 424 15.64 -5.66 4.54
N GLY A 425 14.81 -5.72 3.50
CA GLY A 425 13.36 -5.51 3.63
C GLY A 425 12.72 -6.52 4.58
N VAL A 426 12.98 -7.81 4.38
CA VAL A 426 12.49 -8.89 5.26
C VAL A 426 13.04 -8.74 6.67
N ALA A 427 14.32 -8.34 6.84
CA ALA A 427 14.88 -8.06 8.15
C ALA A 427 14.15 -6.91 8.87
N SER A 428 13.74 -5.85 8.14
CA SER A 428 12.94 -4.77 8.72
C SER A 428 11.57 -5.26 9.21
N LEU A 429 10.95 -6.20 8.49
CA LEU A 429 9.69 -6.84 8.89
C LEU A 429 9.87 -7.73 10.11
N VAL A 430 10.92 -8.57 10.14
CA VAL A 430 11.22 -9.45 11.29
C VAL A 430 11.52 -8.62 12.53
N HIS A 431 12.35 -7.58 12.41
CA HIS A 431 12.59 -6.61 13.49
C HIS A 431 11.27 -6.04 14.02
N SER A 432 10.42 -5.56 13.10
CA SER A 432 9.12 -4.96 13.43
C SER A 432 8.15 -5.95 14.09
N PHE A 433 8.12 -7.19 13.61
CA PHE A 433 7.31 -8.27 14.17
C PHE A 433 7.75 -8.63 15.60
N LEU A 434 9.07 -8.78 15.84
CA LEU A 434 9.60 -9.08 17.16
C LEU A 434 9.34 -7.93 18.14
N TYR A 435 9.42 -6.68 17.66
CA TYR A 435 9.05 -5.50 18.45
C TYR A 435 7.54 -5.48 18.75
N TRP A 436 6.69 -5.76 17.77
CA TRP A 436 5.24 -5.85 17.97
C TRP A 436 4.86 -6.95 18.96
N LYS A 437 5.56 -8.09 18.93
CA LYS A 437 5.44 -9.17 19.93
C LYS A 437 5.82 -8.70 21.34
N SER A 438 6.88 -7.90 21.50
CA SER A 438 7.26 -7.33 22.80
C SER A 438 6.22 -6.32 23.32
N GLU A 439 5.53 -5.63 22.40
CA GLU A 439 4.37 -4.76 22.68
C GLU A 439 3.04 -5.53 22.82
N LYS A 440 3.11 -6.86 23.00
CA LYS A 440 1.94 -7.76 23.17
C LYS A 440 0.94 -7.66 22.01
N PHE A 441 1.48 -7.53 20.80
CA PHE A 441 0.73 -7.47 19.56
C PHE A 441 -0.26 -6.29 19.49
N LYS A 442 0.11 -5.13 20.07
CA LYS A 442 -0.71 -3.91 20.05
C LYS A 442 -0.02 -2.75 19.35
N PHE A 443 -0.80 -2.00 18.57
CA PHE A 443 -0.37 -0.74 17.95
C PHE A 443 -0.69 0.46 18.85
N ASN A 444 0.25 0.79 19.75
CA ASN A 444 0.12 1.93 20.66
C ASN A 444 0.94 3.14 20.20
N PHE A 445 0.72 3.56 18.95
CA PHE A 445 1.46 4.68 18.35
C PHE A 445 1.48 5.91 19.26
N LYS A 446 2.68 6.47 19.43
CA LYS A 446 2.95 7.59 20.33
C LYS A 446 2.75 8.93 19.62
N ILE A 447 2.38 9.93 20.41
CA ILE A 447 2.26 11.30 19.93
C ILE A 447 3.66 11.92 19.88
N VAL A 448 4.16 12.01 18.65
CA VAL A 448 5.44 12.66 18.30
C VAL A 448 5.15 14.03 17.72
N GLU A 449 5.82 15.03 18.29
CA GLU A 449 5.84 16.38 17.74
C GLU A 449 7.05 16.50 16.81
N MET A 450 6.85 17.03 15.60
CA MET A 450 7.93 17.17 14.61
C MET A 450 8.50 18.58 14.67
N ASN A 451 9.82 18.72 14.56
CA ASN A 451 10.44 20.04 14.46
C ASN A 451 10.06 20.68 13.12
N ASN A 452 9.24 21.74 13.19
CA ASN A 452 8.78 22.50 12.04
C ASN A 452 9.63 23.76 11.78
N LEU A 453 10.58 24.09 12.66
CA LEU A 453 11.47 25.24 12.53
C LEU A 453 12.87 24.76 12.12
N LEU A 454 13.17 24.88 10.82
CA LEU A 454 14.50 24.57 10.28
C LEU A 454 15.46 25.74 10.48
N ASP A 455 14.97 26.95 10.23
CA ASP A 455 15.72 28.20 10.35
C ASP A 455 14.83 29.30 10.93
N ASN A 456 15.43 30.29 11.61
CA ASN A 456 14.70 31.39 12.24
C ASN A 456 13.98 32.29 11.22
N SER A 457 14.43 32.36 9.96
CA SER A 457 13.70 33.08 8.90
C SER A 457 12.28 32.56 8.63
N MET A 458 11.92 31.38 9.14
CA MET A 458 10.57 30.83 9.05
C MET A 458 9.61 31.40 10.10
N LEU A 459 10.10 32.22 11.03
CA LEU A 459 9.32 32.91 12.04
C LEU A 459 9.00 34.32 11.56
N ASP A 460 7.76 34.76 11.79
CA ASP A 460 7.41 36.18 11.69
C ASP A 460 7.79 36.94 12.97
N ASP A 461 7.84 38.27 12.88
CA ASP A 461 8.28 39.13 14.00
C ASP A 461 7.47 38.89 15.29
N VAL A 462 6.17 38.60 15.16
CA VAL A 462 5.31 38.31 16.32
C VAL A 462 5.72 36.99 16.97
N GLN A 463 5.99 35.96 16.17
CA GLN A 463 6.43 34.66 16.65
C GLN A 463 7.79 34.76 17.35
N GLU A 464 8.76 35.45 16.75
CA GLU A 464 10.07 35.69 17.37
C GLU A 464 9.90 36.39 18.71
N ARG A 465 9.12 37.47 18.74
CA ARG A 465 8.89 38.24 19.97
C ARG A 465 8.27 37.41 21.09
N ILE A 466 7.32 36.54 20.76
CA ILE A 466 6.70 35.61 21.71
C ILE A 466 7.75 34.64 22.28
N LEU A 467 8.62 34.08 21.44
CA LEU A 467 9.68 33.15 21.87
C LEU A 467 10.73 33.85 22.74
N GLU A 468 11.09 35.09 22.45
CA GLU A 468 11.98 35.89 23.30
C GLU A 468 11.40 36.11 24.70
N ILE A 469 10.14 36.54 24.78
CA ILE A 469 9.48 36.76 26.06
C ILE A 469 9.36 35.43 26.84
N TYR A 470 9.05 34.34 26.13
CA TYR A 470 8.94 33.00 26.73
C TYR A 470 10.27 32.50 27.30
N THR A 471 11.37 32.66 26.56
CA THR A 471 12.73 32.25 26.98
C THR A 471 13.25 33.05 28.19
N GLN A 472 12.72 34.25 28.43
CA GLN A 472 12.94 35.04 29.64
C GLN A 472 12.15 34.54 30.87
N GLY A 473 11.40 33.44 30.75
CA GLY A 473 10.68 32.82 31.87
C GLY A 473 9.21 33.22 31.99
N ASN A 474 8.59 33.78 30.95
CA ASN A 474 7.18 34.17 30.95
C ASN A 474 6.30 33.13 30.20
N PRO A 475 5.71 32.14 30.89
CA PRO A 475 4.89 31.10 30.24
C PRO A 475 3.50 31.61 29.79
N ILE A 476 3.06 32.75 30.32
CA ILE A 476 1.82 33.43 29.93
C ILE A 476 2.17 34.89 29.61
N ILE A 477 1.87 35.31 28.39
CA ILE A 477 2.25 36.63 27.89
C ILE A 477 1.01 37.51 27.87
N TYR A 478 0.84 38.34 28.90
CA TYR A 478 -0.26 39.30 28.97
C TYR A 478 0.06 40.54 28.14
N PHE A 479 -0.88 40.96 27.30
CA PHE A 479 -0.67 42.05 26.34
C PHE A 479 -0.38 43.39 27.05
N GLU A 480 -0.89 43.57 28.26
CA GLU A 480 -0.65 44.76 29.09
C GLU A 480 0.80 44.87 29.59
N HIS A 481 1.52 43.75 29.73
CA HIS A 481 2.92 43.75 30.19
C HIS A 481 3.90 43.96 29.02
N PHE A 482 3.44 43.76 27.79
CA PHE A 482 4.24 43.83 26.57
C PHE A 482 3.47 44.65 25.52
N PRO A 483 3.41 45.98 25.69
CA PRO A 483 2.56 46.86 24.87
C PRO A 483 2.98 46.89 23.39
N ASP A 484 4.22 46.52 23.08
CA ASP A 484 4.80 46.36 21.74
C ASP A 484 4.17 45.23 20.92
N ILE A 485 3.54 44.24 21.56
CA ILE A 485 2.86 43.14 20.86
C ILE A 485 1.66 43.63 20.02
N LEU A 486 0.93 44.63 20.52
CA LEU A 486 -0.27 45.15 19.83
C LEU A 486 0.01 45.80 18.48
N PRO A 487 0.97 46.74 18.36
CA PRO A 487 1.36 47.29 17.06
C PRO A 487 1.96 46.22 16.15
N LEU A 488 2.80 45.32 16.68
CA LEU A 488 3.41 44.24 15.91
C LEU A 488 2.37 43.29 15.30
N LEU A 489 1.34 42.90 16.07
CA LEU A 489 0.21 42.13 15.56
C LEU A 489 -0.56 42.82 14.43
N ALA A 490 -0.69 44.14 14.51
CA ALA A 490 -1.41 44.93 13.52
C ALA A 490 -0.60 45.09 12.22
N GLU A 491 0.72 45.19 12.32
CA GLU A 491 1.66 45.28 11.22
C GLU A 491 1.82 43.94 10.50
N THR A 492 2.12 42.87 11.23
CA THR A 492 2.38 41.53 10.66
C THR A 492 1.10 40.88 10.10
N TYR A 493 -0.04 41.04 10.77
CA TYR A 493 -1.29 40.38 10.37
C TYR A 493 -2.37 41.40 9.93
N ALA A 494 -2.20 41.92 8.72
CA ALA A 494 -3.15 42.83 8.08
C ALA A 494 -4.07 42.15 7.04
N GLY A 495 -5.15 42.84 6.68
CA GLY A 495 -6.05 42.46 5.57
C GLY A 495 -7.04 41.33 5.85
N ALA A 496 -7.61 40.79 4.77
CA ALA A 496 -8.59 39.70 4.82
C ALA A 496 -7.95 38.41 5.40
N GLY A 497 -8.69 37.71 6.26
CA GLY A 497 -8.19 36.48 6.89
C GLY A 497 -7.15 36.68 8.00
N LYS A 498 -6.89 37.91 8.46
CA LYS A 498 -5.88 38.20 9.49
C LYS A 498 -5.98 37.35 10.77
N LYS A 499 -7.21 37.03 11.20
CA LYS A 499 -7.45 36.20 12.38
C LYS A 499 -6.93 34.78 12.18
N ASP A 500 -7.16 34.21 10.99
CA ASP A 500 -6.75 32.85 10.66
C ASP A 500 -5.24 32.77 10.45
N LYS A 501 -4.65 33.77 9.77
CA LYS A 501 -3.19 33.89 9.63
C LYS A 501 -2.50 33.92 10.99
N ARG A 502 -2.95 34.80 11.89
CA ARG A 502 -2.45 34.88 13.26
C ARG A 502 -2.62 33.58 14.03
N ASN A 503 -3.80 32.96 13.96
CA ASN A 503 -4.05 31.71 14.68
C ASN A 503 -3.11 30.59 14.21
N LYS A 504 -2.90 30.46 12.89
CA LYS A 504 -1.95 29.50 12.31
C LYS A 504 -0.50 29.79 12.74
N ALA A 505 -0.10 31.05 12.77
CA ALA A 505 1.24 31.44 13.22
C ALA A 505 1.46 31.14 14.71
N LEU A 506 0.49 31.46 15.58
CA LEU A 506 0.57 31.10 16.99
C LEU A 506 0.60 29.57 17.20
N GLU A 507 -0.20 28.84 16.45
CA GLU A 507 -0.24 27.37 16.52
C GLU A 507 1.07 26.72 16.06
N PHE A 508 1.77 27.32 15.09
CA PHE A 508 3.09 26.88 14.64
C PHE A 508 4.13 26.89 15.76
N ILE A 509 4.12 27.91 16.62
CA ILE A 509 5.01 27.98 17.79
C ILE A 509 4.41 27.34 19.06
N GLY A 510 3.21 26.73 18.95
CA GLY A 510 2.54 26.04 20.06
C GLY A 510 1.78 26.94 21.04
N PHE A 511 1.54 28.21 20.68
CA PHE A 511 0.77 29.17 21.45
C PHE A 511 -0.67 29.32 20.93
N LYS A 512 -1.53 29.95 21.73
CA LYS A 512 -2.83 30.45 21.30
C LYS A 512 -3.15 31.77 21.99
N GLN A 513 -3.96 32.60 21.34
CA GLN A 513 -4.51 33.80 21.95
C GLN A 513 -5.79 33.45 22.73
N VAL A 514 -5.88 33.89 23.98
CA VAL A 514 -7.06 33.71 24.83
C VAL A 514 -7.42 35.00 25.58
N ASN A 515 -8.67 35.06 26.04
CA ASN A 515 -9.09 36.02 27.06
C ASN A 515 -9.11 35.28 28.40
N LYS A 516 -8.14 35.59 29.28
CA LYS A 516 -7.99 34.94 30.58
C LYS A 516 -8.63 35.79 31.67
N ARG A 517 -9.43 35.17 32.54
CA ARG A 517 -9.97 35.82 33.74
C ARG A 517 -8.87 35.94 34.79
N VAL A 518 -8.65 37.15 35.29
CA VAL A 518 -7.65 37.50 36.31
C VAL A 518 -8.38 38.19 37.46
N ILE A 519 -8.07 37.82 38.70
CA ILE A 519 -8.68 38.45 39.88
C ILE A 519 -8.18 39.89 39.97
N ASN A 520 -9.07 40.82 40.29
CA ASN A 520 -8.70 42.21 40.49
C ASN A 520 -7.81 42.37 41.73
N ASN A 521 -6.87 43.31 41.70
CA ASN A 521 -5.93 43.54 42.82
C ASN A 521 -6.61 43.93 44.14
N ASP A 522 -7.84 44.43 44.07
CA ASP A 522 -8.70 44.81 45.21
C ASP A 522 -9.62 43.67 45.68
N GLY A 523 -9.55 42.48 45.07
CA GLY A 523 -10.40 41.33 45.38
C GLY A 523 -11.86 41.48 44.95
N SER A 524 -12.24 42.55 44.23
CA SER A 524 -13.64 42.90 43.93
C SER A 524 -14.28 42.10 42.78
N GLY A 525 -13.56 41.14 42.19
CA GLY A 525 -14.05 40.32 41.09
C GLY A 525 -12.96 39.89 40.11
N TYR A 526 -13.35 39.63 38.85
CA TYR A 526 -12.45 39.21 37.78
C TYR A 526 -12.47 40.21 36.62
N THR A 527 -11.30 40.52 36.08
CA THR A 527 -11.12 41.20 34.79
C THR A 527 -10.67 40.22 33.71
N SER A 528 -11.12 40.43 32.48
CA SER A 528 -10.74 39.62 31.34
C SER A 528 -9.55 40.26 30.63
N LYS A 529 -8.40 39.59 30.62
CA LYS A 529 -7.16 40.09 30.03
C LYS A 529 -6.76 39.25 28.82
N LYS A 530 -6.36 39.92 27.73
CA LYS A 530 -5.83 39.24 26.54
C LYS A 530 -4.43 38.73 26.83
N ALA A 531 -4.19 37.46 26.52
CA ALA A 531 -2.89 36.84 26.70
C ALA A 531 -2.60 35.81 25.62
N PHE A 532 -1.32 35.57 25.36
CA PHE A 532 -0.87 34.33 24.74
C PHE A 532 -0.60 33.29 25.82
N VAL A 533 -1.08 32.07 25.58
CA VAL A 533 -0.87 30.91 26.45
C VAL A 533 -0.38 29.74 25.65
N ILE A 534 0.40 28.87 26.29
CA ILE A 534 0.84 27.61 25.70
C ILE A 534 -0.39 26.73 25.43
N ARG A 535 -0.54 26.30 24.18
CA ARG A 535 -1.52 25.30 23.76
C ARG A 535 -0.88 23.91 23.68
N ASN A 536 0.34 23.83 23.16
CA ASN A 536 1.09 22.59 23.00
C ASN A 536 2.51 22.75 23.57
N SER A 537 2.73 22.21 24.77
CA SER A 537 4.01 22.34 25.47
C SER A 537 5.17 21.60 24.81
N LYS A 538 4.91 20.46 24.15
CA LYS A 538 5.94 19.73 23.38
C LYS A 538 6.42 20.57 22.21
N ARG A 539 5.49 21.15 21.43
CA ARG A 539 5.80 22.04 20.30
C ARG A 539 6.55 23.28 20.74
N VAL A 540 6.09 23.96 21.80
CA VAL A 540 6.80 25.13 22.34
C VAL A 540 8.23 24.76 22.71
N ARG A 541 8.46 23.63 23.40
CA ARG A 541 9.82 23.19 23.76
C ARG A 541 10.69 22.96 22.53
N GLN A 542 10.23 22.17 21.55
CA GLN A 542 11.00 21.89 20.34
C GLN A 542 11.33 23.16 19.53
N ILE A 543 10.33 24.01 19.30
CA ILE A 543 10.51 25.28 18.58
C ILE A 543 11.47 26.20 19.34
N THR A 544 11.37 26.27 20.67
CA THR A 544 12.26 27.10 21.49
C THR A 544 13.70 26.59 21.44
N THR A 545 13.91 25.28 21.53
CA THR A 545 15.23 24.67 21.38
C THR A 545 15.84 25.01 20.01
N ALA A 546 15.10 24.76 18.93
CA ALA A 546 15.55 25.08 17.57
C ALA A 546 15.85 26.57 17.39
N TYR A 547 14.99 27.44 17.92
CA TYR A 547 15.16 28.89 17.87
C TYR A 547 16.46 29.36 18.54
N LEU A 548 16.76 28.83 19.73
CA LEU A 548 17.97 29.14 20.47
C LEU A 548 19.23 28.59 19.77
N GLU A 549 19.18 27.35 19.27
CA GLU A 549 20.29 26.75 18.51
C GLU A 549 20.62 27.54 17.25
N ASN A 550 19.60 28.03 16.53
CA ASN A 550 19.77 28.88 15.36
C ASN A 550 20.36 30.25 15.75
N LYS A 551 19.83 30.91 16.80
CA LYS A 551 20.42 32.16 17.31
C LYS A 551 21.87 32.00 17.75
N MET A 552 22.27 30.86 18.30
CA MET A 552 23.66 30.60 18.65
C MET A 552 24.55 30.44 17.41
N ARG A 553 24.05 29.82 16.34
CA ARG A 553 24.76 29.71 15.06
C ARG A 553 24.95 31.06 14.38
N ASP A 554 23.92 31.89 14.36
CA ASP A 554 23.99 33.23 13.74
C ASP A 554 24.97 34.16 14.45
N ASN A 555 25.21 33.96 15.75
CA ASN A 555 26.18 34.74 16.54
C ASN A 555 27.63 34.21 16.45
N GLN A 556 27.86 33.08 15.77
CA GLN A 556 29.18 32.47 15.58
C GLN A 556 29.75 32.65 14.15
N LEU A 557 28.93 33.18 13.23
CA LEU A 557 29.31 33.67 11.90
C LEU A 557 29.59 35.18 11.98
#